data_AF-A0AAF0S4N4-F1
#
_entry.id   AF-A0AAF0S4N4-F1
#
_cell.length_a   1.000
_cell.length_b   1.000
_cell.length_c   1.000
_cell.angle_alpha   90.00
_cell.angle_beta   90.00
_cell.angle_gamma   90.00
#
_symmetry.space_group_name_H-M   'P 1'
#
loop_
_entity.id
_entity.type
_entity.pdbx_description
1 polymer ?
#
loop_
_entity_poly.entity_id
_entity_poly.type
_entity_poly.pdbx_seq_one_letter_code
_entity_poly.pdbx_strand_id
1 'polypeptide(L)'
;MGEEQGPKLRTQDADARWEAFLGRAHDVHGDRYGYDEARKHFVNDKEPIPIWCNEHQRLFPQPPKEHKEGAGCPDCSGRRGASAQSRFETFATKAGERHGYRYVYDESSFTTAGKDPVTIFCTAGHGWFTQRADKHKAGAGCPDCSRGRHASASERGDHWVEFVTTLHDGQYDYSSVIYVDDDSKVLITCRSHPDAPFEQAPRAHSEWKGCPACGVILAKENRLSPAKEKLRKQRLLKE
;
A
#
# COMPACT_ATOMS: atom_id res chain seq x y z
N MET A 1 7.48 67.61 -17.84
CA MET A 1 8.46 66.77 -17.13
C MET A 1 7.62 65.77 -16.34
N GLY A 2 7.22 64.65 -16.91
CA GLY A 2 8.09 63.51 -17.24
C GLY A 2 7.76 62.41 -16.23
N GLU A 3 6.57 61.81 -16.35
CA GLU A 3 6.22 60.58 -15.65
C GLU A 3 6.93 59.41 -16.35
N GLU A 4 7.99 58.87 -15.74
CA GLU A 4 8.55 57.59 -16.18
C GLU A 4 7.93 56.45 -15.36
N GLN A 5 7.11 55.67 -16.06
CA GLN A 5 6.49 54.45 -15.59
C GLN A 5 7.52 53.31 -15.53
N GLY A 6 7.40 52.47 -14.50
CA GLY A 6 8.36 51.43 -14.15
C GLY A 6 8.27 50.12 -14.96
N PRO A 7 9.07 49.10 -14.60
CA PRO A 7 9.10 47.84 -15.33
C PRO A 7 8.06 46.86 -14.76
N LYS A 8 6.95 46.61 -15.49
CA LYS A 8 5.88 45.64 -15.10
C LYS A 8 5.41 44.71 -16.23
N LEU A 9 6.24 44.41 -17.24
CA LEU A 9 5.83 43.64 -18.43
C LEU A 9 6.14 42.13 -18.40
N ARG A 10 6.96 41.61 -17.46
CA ARG A 10 7.37 40.19 -17.46
C ARG A 10 6.47 39.24 -16.65
N THR A 11 5.65 39.75 -15.74
CA THR A 11 4.89 38.92 -14.78
C THR A 11 3.50 38.54 -15.27
N GLN A 12 2.83 39.41 -16.04
CA GLN A 12 1.46 39.18 -16.53
C GLN A 12 1.37 37.99 -17.50
N ASP A 13 2.37 37.81 -18.36
CA ASP A 13 2.44 36.67 -19.29
C ASP A 13 2.68 35.32 -18.58
N ALA A 14 3.37 35.34 -17.43
CA ALA A 14 3.66 34.14 -16.65
C ALA A 14 2.47 33.67 -15.82
N ASP A 15 1.60 34.59 -15.38
CA ASP A 15 0.34 34.27 -14.71
C ASP A 15 -0.68 33.73 -15.71
N ALA A 16 -0.85 34.38 -16.87
CA ALA A 16 -1.76 33.89 -17.91
C ALA A 16 -1.41 32.47 -18.41
N ARG A 17 -0.10 32.18 -18.58
CA ARG A 17 0.37 30.84 -18.96
C ARG A 17 0.11 29.78 -17.90
N TRP A 18 0.11 30.16 -16.63
CA TRP A 18 -0.18 29.26 -15.51
C TRP A 18 -1.67 28.96 -15.39
N GLU A 19 -2.52 29.97 -15.50
CA GLU A 19 -3.98 29.79 -15.52
C GLU A 19 -4.42 28.92 -16.71
N ALA A 20 -3.83 29.14 -17.89
CA ALA A 20 -4.06 28.29 -19.06
C ALA A 20 -3.61 26.83 -18.84
N PHE A 21 -2.53 26.62 -18.06
CA PHE A 21 -2.12 25.28 -17.66
C PHE A 21 -3.14 24.64 -16.71
N LEU A 22 -3.54 25.33 -15.65
CA LEU A 22 -4.50 24.81 -14.66
C LEU A 22 -5.84 24.47 -15.30
N GLY A 23 -6.39 25.36 -16.13
CA GLY A 23 -7.65 25.12 -16.83
C GLY A 23 -7.59 23.85 -17.68
N ARG A 24 -6.55 23.71 -18.51
CA ARG A 24 -6.39 22.50 -19.34
C ARG A 24 -6.11 21.24 -18.51
N ALA A 25 -5.36 21.36 -17.43
CA ALA A 25 -5.08 20.22 -16.56
C ALA A 25 -6.36 19.71 -15.87
N HIS A 26 -7.22 20.63 -15.41
CA HIS A 26 -8.54 20.31 -14.88
C HIS A 26 -9.47 19.70 -15.94
N ASP A 27 -9.49 20.23 -17.17
CA ASP A 27 -10.30 19.64 -18.26
C ASP A 27 -9.95 18.17 -18.54
N VAL A 28 -8.67 17.83 -18.42
CA VAL A 28 -8.15 16.50 -18.77
C VAL A 28 -8.25 15.52 -17.61
N HIS A 29 -8.03 15.99 -16.37
CA HIS A 29 -7.88 15.13 -15.21
C HIS A 29 -8.92 15.34 -14.11
N GLY A 30 -9.77 16.36 -14.20
CA GLY A 30 -10.66 16.80 -13.13
C GLY A 30 -9.89 17.10 -11.85
N ASP A 31 -10.40 16.61 -10.73
CA ASP A 31 -9.83 16.84 -9.39
C ASP A 31 -8.80 15.78 -8.96
N ARG A 32 -8.19 15.06 -9.91
CA ARG A 32 -7.24 13.97 -9.58
C ARG A 32 -5.89 14.46 -9.08
N TYR A 33 -5.54 15.72 -9.33
CA TYR A 33 -4.22 16.27 -9.01
C TYR A 33 -4.29 17.62 -8.30
N GLY A 34 -3.27 17.88 -7.47
CA GLY A 34 -3.00 19.17 -6.84
C GLY A 34 -1.75 19.83 -7.42
N TYR A 35 -1.73 21.17 -7.44
CA TYR A 35 -0.70 21.97 -8.11
C TYR A 35 -0.06 23.04 -7.21
N ASP A 36 -0.31 22.99 -5.90
CA ASP A 36 0.13 24.02 -4.94
C ASP A 36 1.64 24.24 -4.95
N GLU A 37 2.42 23.16 -5.11
CA GLU A 37 3.88 23.25 -5.21
C GLU A 37 4.37 23.54 -6.63
N ALA A 38 3.60 23.20 -7.66
CA ALA A 38 4.01 23.28 -9.05
C ALA A 38 4.30 24.72 -9.51
N ARG A 39 3.56 25.71 -8.99
CA ARG A 39 3.69 27.12 -9.42
C ARG A 39 5.13 27.63 -9.30
N LYS A 40 5.83 27.25 -8.23
CA LYS A 40 7.21 27.69 -7.94
C LYS A 40 8.23 27.18 -8.97
N HIS A 41 7.88 26.10 -9.68
CA HIS A 41 8.75 25.44 -10.66
C HIS A 41 8.29 25.67 -12.10
N PHE A 42 7.20 26.42 -12.31
CA PHE A 42 6.60 26.63 -13.63
C PHE A 42 7.37 27.67 -14.44
N VAL A 43 8.38 27.21 -15.20
CA VAL A 43 9.21 28.08 -16.06
C VAL A 43 8.77 27.98 -17.52
N ASN A 44 8.53 26.76 -18.01
CA ASN A 44 8.05 26.50 -19.37
C ASN A 44 7.26 25.18 -19.41
N ASP A 45 6.79 24.77 -20.59
CA ASP A 45 5.94 23.59 -20.76
C ASP A 45 6.70 22.26 -20.87
N LYS A 46 8.04 22.30 -20.88
CA LYS A 46 8.93 21.13 -21.02
C LYS A 46 9.60 20.74 -19.71
N GLU A 47 9.97 21.73 -18.88
CA GLU A 47 10.62 21.45 -17.60
C GLU A 47 9.65 20.76 -16.63
N PRO A 48 10.03 19.62 -16.04
CA PRO A 48 9.16 18.92 -15.10
C PRO A 48 8.83 19.76 -13.87
N ILE A 49 7.55 19.78 -13.51
CA ILE A 49 7.03 20.40 -12.28
C ILE A 49 6.54 19.30 -11.31
N PRO A 50 6.59 19.54 -9.99
CA PRO A 50 6.03 18.63 -9.00
C PRO A 50 4.50 18.69 -9.02
N ILE A 51 3.84 17.56 -9.30
CA ILE A 51 2.37 17.44 -9.31
C ILE A 51 1.96 16.49 -8.19
N TRP A 52 0.97 16.87 -7.39
CA TRP A 52 0.43 16.05 -6.31
C TRP A 52 -0.64 15.11 -6.85
N CYS A 53 -0.52 13.80 -6.63
CA CYS A 53 -1.57 12.84 -6.92
C CYS A 53 -2.50 12.69 -5.70
N ASN A 54 -3.80 12.98 -5.85
CA ASN A 54 -4.75 12.88 -4.73
C ASN A 54 -5.02 11.43 -4.30
N GLU A 55 -4.89 10.48 -5.22
CA GLU A 55 -5.09 9.04 -4.97
C GLU A 55 -3.91 8.44 -4.19
N HIS A 56 -2.68 8.68 -4.63
CA HIS A 56 -1.47 8.13 -4.00
C HIS A 56 -0.85 9.05 -2.93
N GLN A 57 -1.38 10.28 -2.81
CA GLN A 57 -0.92 11.32 -1.88
C GLN A 57 0.60 11.51 -1.90
N ARG A 58 1.15 11.70 -3.11
CA ARG A 58 2.58 11.95 -3.30
C ARG A 58 2.81 12.89 -4.46
N LEU A 59 3.95 13.57 -4.42
CA LEU A 59 4.46 14.33 -5.55
C LEU A 59 5.08 13.39 -6.59
N PHE A 60 4.90 13.73 -7.85
CA PHE A 60 5.64 13.14 -8.96
C PHE A 60 6.00 14.23 -9.99
N PRO A 61 7.18 14.13 -10.63
CA PRO A 61 7.59 15.12 -11.61
C PRO A 61 6.94 14.83 -12.96
N GLN A 62 6.44 15.87 -13.63
CA GLN A 62 5.97 15.75 -15.01
C GLN A 62 6.06 17.08 -15.78
N PRO A 63 6.43 17.07 -17.07
CA PRO A 63 6.32 18.26 -17.93
C PRO A 63 4.87 18.76 -18.07
N PRO A 64 4.61 20.08 -17.95
CA PRO A 64 3.26 20.63 -18.11
C PRO A 64 2.61 20.30 -19.46
N LYS A 65 3.39 20.22 -20.54
CA LYS A 65 2.88 19.84 -21.86
C LYS A 65 2.30 18.43 -21.85
N GLU A 66 3.08 17.45 -21.41
CA GLU A 66 2.65 16.06 -21.34
C GLU A 66 1.43 15.88 -20.42
N HIS A 67 1.40 16.62 -19.31
CA HIS A 67 0.29 16.56 -18.37
C HIS A 67 -1.03 16.99 -19.00
N LYS A 68 -1.02 18.11 -19.75
CA LYS A 68 -2.18 18.60 -20.52
C LYS A 68 -2.60 17.70 -21.69
N GLU A 69 -1.73 16.77 -22.09
CA GLU A 69 -2.00 15.76 -23.12
C GLU A 69 -2.54 14.45 -22.53
N GLY A 70 -2.72 14.36 -21.21
CA GLY A 70 -3.34 13.21 -20.53
C GLY A 70 -2.37 12.28 -19.81
N ALA A 71 -1.06 12.52 -19.90
CA ALA A 71 -0.13 11.80 -19.04
C ALA A 71 -0.35 12.22 -17.56
N GLY A 72 -0.27 11.25 -16.65
CA GLY A 72 -0.55 11.47 -15.23
C GLY A 72 0.36 10.67 -14.32
N CYS A 73 -0.11 10.42 -13.08
CA CYS A 73 0.69 9.72 -12.07
C CYS A 73 1.15 8.35 -12.57
N PRO A 74 2.45 8.04 -12.44
CA PRO A 74 2.97 6.73 -12.82
C PRO A 74 2.32 5.57 -12.05
N ASP A 75 1.91 5.79 -10.81
CA ASP A 75 1.26 4.76 -9.97
C ASP A 75 -0.14 4.44 -10.49
N CYS A 76 -0.95 5.46 -10.76
CA CYS A 76 -2.29 5.27 -11.33
C CYS A 76 -2.27 4.53 -12.68
N SER A 77 -1.18 4.64 -13.44
CA SER A 77 -1.05 4.05 -14.78
C SER A 77 -0.19 2.78 -14.82
N GLY A 78 0.43 2.39 -13.70
CA GLY A 78 1.37 1.26 -13.64
C GLY A 78 2.57 1.40 -14.58
N ARG A 79 2.93 2.62 -15.01
CA ARG A 79 3.98 2.88 -16.00
C ARG A 79 5.35 3.03 -15.34
N ARG A 80 6.40 3.22 -16.15
CA ARG A 80 7.76 3.50 -15.65
C ARG A 80 7.74 4.72 -14.70
N GLY A 81 8.30 4.56 -13.51
CA GLY A 81 8.28 5.58 -12.43
C GLY A 81 7.24 5.32 -11.34
N ALA A 82 6.49 4.21 -11.42
CA ALA A 82 5.59 3.79 -10.36
C ALA A 82 6.36 3.46 -9.06
N SER A 83 5.78 3.81 -7.91
CA SER A 83 6.30 3.54 -6.57
C SER A 83 6.42 2.03 -6.34
N ALA A 84 7.26 1.62 -5.40
CA ALA A 84 7.39 0.20 -5.04
C ALA A 84 6.04 -0.38 -4.60
N GLN A 85 5.32 0.34 -3.75
CA GLN A 85 3.98 0.00 -3.28
C GLN A 85 2.99 -0.22 -4.43
N SER A 86 2.81 0.76 -5.34
CA SER A 86 1.87 0.61 -6.46
C SER A 86 2.23 -0.57 -7.39
N ARG A 87 3.53 -0.82 -7.58
CA ARG A 87 3.99 -1.99 -8.35
C ARG A 87 3.67 -3.30 -7.62
N PHE A 88 3.83 -3.33 -6.30
CA PHE A 88 3.48 -4.47 -5.47
C PHE A 88 1.97 -4.73 -5.49
N GLU A 89 1.14 -3.72 -5.29
CA GLU A 89 -0.33 -3.82 -5.37
C GLU A 89 -0.78 -4.37 -6.72
N THR A 90 -0.19 -3.87 -7.81
CA THR A 90 -0.44 -4.38 -9.17
C THR A 90 -0.05 -5.85 -9.29
N PHE A 91 1.07 -6.26 -8.70
CA PHE A 91 1.50 -7.66 -8.66
C PHE A 91 0.52 -8.52 -7.85
N ALA A 92 0.19 -8.11 -6.62
CA ALA A 92 -0.67 -8.83 -5.69
C ALA A 92 -2.07 -9.01 -6.27
N THR A 93 -2.63 -7.96 -6.91
CA THR A 93 -3.93 -8.03 -7.60
C THR A 93 -3.91 -9.10 -8.69
N LYS A 94 -2.95 -9.04 -9.62
CA LYS A 94 -2.85 -10.02 -10.73
C LYS A 94 -2.57 -11.44 -10.24
N ALA A 95 -1.78 -11.57 -9.18
CA ALA A 95 -1.51 -12.86 -8.59
C ALA A 95 -2.75 -13.42 -7.87
N GLY A 96 -3.54 -12.57 -7.21
CA GLY A 96 -4.84 -12.91 -6.62
C GLY A 96 -5.87 -13.32 -7.65
N GLU A 97 -5.95 -12.66 -8.80
CA GLU A 97 -6.80 -13.09 -9.94
C GLU A 97 -6.43 -14.50 -10.42
N ARG A 98 -5.13 -14.83 -10.42
CA ARG A 98 -4.63 -16.11 -10.91
C ARG A 98 -4.79 -17.27 -9.91
N HIS A 99 -4.69 -16.98 -8.62
CA HIS A 99 -4.55 -17.97 -7.55
C HIS A 99 -5.65 -17.93 -6.49
N GLY A 100 -6.50 -16.91 -6.47
CA GLY A 100 -7.45 -16.65 -5.40
C GLY A 100 -6.76 -16.43 -4.04
N TYR A 101 -7.38 -16.89 -2.97
CA TYR A 101 -6.92 -16.70 -1.58
C TYR A 101 -5.84 -17.70 -1.12
N ARG A 102 -5.07 -18.26 -2.06
CA ARG A 102 -4.06 -19.30 -1.76
C ARG A 102 -2.75 -18.77 -1.19
N TYR A 103 -2.50 -17.47 -1.32
CA TYR A 103 -1.20 -16.87 -1.04
C TYR A 103 -1.33 -15.52 -0.35
N VAL A 104 -0.41 -15.27 0.58
CA VAL A 104 -0.12 -13.93 1.12
C VAL A 104 1.29 -13.54 0.68
N TYR A 105 1.54 -12.24 0.53
CA TYR A 105 2.78 -11.72 -0.03
C TYR A 105 3.45 -10.78 0.96
N ASP A 106 4.76 -10.89 1.10
CA ASP A 106 5.57 -9.93 1.83
C ASP A 106 5.94 -8.76 0.91
N GLU A 107 5.34 -7.59 1.15
CA GLU A 107 5.59 -6.36 0.38
C GLU A 107 7.06 -5.95 0.41
N SER A 108 7.73 -6.12 1.55
CA SER A 108 9.11 -5.67 1.74
C SER A 108 10.10 -6.44 0.85
N SER A 109 9.76 -7.68 0.48
CA SER A 109 10.54 -8.49 -0.46
C SER A 109 10.47 -7.98 -1.91
N PHE A 110 9.50 -7.12 -2.23
CA PHE A 110 9.22 -6.67 -3.59
C PHE A 110 9.99 -5.40 -3.98
N THR A 111 11.28 -5.55 -4.28
CA THR A 111 12.18 -4.40 -4.47
C THR A 111 12.11 -3.76 -5.88
N THR A 112 12.17 -4.53 -6.98
CA THR A 112 12.20 -4.02 -8.38
C THR A 112 11.14 -4.66 -9.29
N ALA A 113 11.04 -4.16 -10.53
CA ALA A 113 10.01 -4.53 -11.50
C ALA A 113 10.14 -5.98 -12.01
N GLY A 114 9.22 -6.84 -11.55
CA GLY A 114 8.73 -8.04 -12.25
C GLY A 114 9.65 -9.25 -12.33
N LYS A 115 10.98 -9.09 -12.29
CA LYS A 115 11.94 -10.20 -12.31
C LYS A 115 12.41 -10.64 -10.93
N ASP A 116 12.18 -9.79 -9.93
CA ASP A 116 12.66 -10.00 -8.58
C ASP A 116 11.90 -11.12 -7.87
N PRO A 117 12.58 -11.80 -6.94
CA PRO A 117 11.93 -12.70 -6.01
C PRO A 117 10.90 -11.93 -5.17
N VAL A 118 9.78 -12.58 -4.92
CA VAL A 118 8.79 -12.20 -3.91
C VAL A 118 8.69 -13.35 -2.92
N THR A 119 8.61 -13.00 -1.65
CA THR A 119 8.37 -13.92 -0.54
C THR A 119 6.86 -14.09 -0.38
N ILE A 120 6.42 -15.36 -0.41
CA ILE A 120 5.03 -15.76 -0.54
C ILE A 120 4.70 -16.76 0.55
N PHE A 121 3.66 -16.51 1.34
CA PHE A 121 3.14 -17.45 2.31
C PHE A 121 2.08 -18.34 1.67
N CYS A 122 2.22 -19.66 1.81
CA CYS A 122 1.23 -20.63 1.35
C CYS A 122 0.16 -20.88 2.43
N THR A 123 -1.08 -20.49 2.16
CA THR A 123 -2.18 -20.65 3.13
C THR A 123 -2.61 -22.10 3.38
N ALA A 124 -2.11 -23.06 2.59
CA ALA A 124 -2.23 -24.49 2.87
C ALA A 124 -1.32 -24.95 4.03
N GLY A 125 -0.56 -24.04 4.63
CA GLY A 125 0.28 -24.30 5.78
C GLY A 125 1.68 -24.80 5.46
N HIS A 126 2.14 -24.64 4.22
CA HIS A 126 3.53 -24.92 3.82
C HIS A 126 4.50 -23.76 4.10
N GLY A 127 4.02 -22.69 4.73
CA GLY A 127 4.87 -21.57 5.16
C GLY A 127 5.32 -20.64 4.04
N TRP A 128 6.38 -19.89 4.33
CA TRP A 128 6.98 -18.95 3.39
C TRP A 128 7.86 -19.67 2.36
N PHE A 129 7.75 -19.24 1.12
CA PHE A 129 8.61 -19.65 0.02
C PHE A 129 8.85 -18.48 -0.92
N THR A 130 9.92 -18.55 -1.71
CA THR A 130 10.28 -17.47 -2.64
C THR A 130 10.06 -17.91 -4.09
N GLN A 131 9.49 -17.02 -4.90
CA GLN A 131 9.42 -17.20 -6.36
C GLN A 131 9.64 -15.89 -7.09
N ARG A 132 10.03 -15.96 -8.36
CA ARG A 132 10.04 -14.78 -9.23
C ARG A 132 8.60 -14.29 -9.45
N ALA A 133 8.39 -12.98 -9.32
CA ALA A 133 7.07 -12.37 -9.44
C ALA A 133 6.39 -12.63 -10.80
N ASP A 134 7.14 -12.63 -11.90
CA ASP A 134 6.62 -12.96 -13.24
C ASP A 134 6.16 -14.42 -13.35
N LYS A 135 6.90 -15.37 -12.77
CA LYS A 135 6.54 -16.78 -12.75
C LYS A 135 5.32 -17.05 -11.88
N HIS A 136 5.25 -16.42 -10.71
CA HIS A 136 4.07 -16.55 -9.83
C HIS A 136 2.80 -16.05 -10.53
N LYS A 137 2.86 -14.86 -11.16
CA LYS A 137 1.74 -14.32 -11.97
C LYS A 137 1.34 -15.21 -13.15
N ALA A 138 2.30 -15.93 -13.74
CA ALA A 138 2.02 -16.89 -14.81
C ALA A 138 1.32 -18.17 -14.30
N GLY A 139 1.21 -18.35 -12.98
CA GLY A 139 0.54 -19.49 -12.36
C GLY A 139 1.47 -20.50 -11.69
N ALA A 140 2.79 -20.22 -11.59
CA ALA A 140 3.62 -20.97 -10.66
C ALA A 140 3.08 -20.73 -9.24
N GLY A 141 3.05 -21.77 -8.42
CA GLY A 141 2.55 -21.73 -7.05
C GLY A 141 3.45 -22.51 -6.12
N CYS A 142 3.04 -22.70 -4.87
CA CYS A 142 3.80 -23.41 -3.84
C CYS A 142 4.36 -24.75 -4.36
N PRO A 143 5.69 -24.97 -4.28
CA PRO A 143 6.34 -26.21 -4.71
C PRO A 143 5.88 -27.46 -3.95
N ASP A 144 5.39 -27.31 -2.71
CA ASP A 144 4.89 -28.43 -1.92
C ASP A 144 3.47 -28.80 -2.35
N CYS A 145 2.60 -27.80 -2.55
CA CYS A 145 1.28 -28.02 -3.13
C CYS A 145 1.37 -28.69 -4.51
N SER A 146 2.30 -28.26 -5.37
CA SER A 146 2.44 -28.83 -6.73
C SER A 146 2.92 -30.29 -6.71
N ARG A 147 3.61 -30.71 -5.65
CA ARG A 147 4.00 -32.11 -5.40
C ARG A 147 2.93 -32.91 -4.66
N GLY A 148 1.76 -32.33 -4.38
CA GLY A 148 0.70 -32.98 -3.61
C GLY A 148 1.06 -33.23 -2.15
N ARG A 149 2.00 -32.45 -1.58
CA ARG A 149 2.32 -32.52 -0.16
C ARG A 149 1.24 -31.84 0.67
N HIS A 150 1.05 -32.36 1.88
CA HIS A 150 0.20 -31.78 2.91
C HIS A 150 1.08 -31.43 4.11
N ALA A 151 0.99 -30.19 4.59
CA ALA A 151 1.62 -29.79 5.83
C ALA A 151 1.03 -30.59 7.01
N SER A 152 1.89 -31.04 7.91
CA SER A 152 1.49 -31.61 9.20
C SER A 152 0.82 -30.56 10.10
N ALA A 153 0.11 -31.00 11.13
CA ALA A 153 -0.51 -30.08 12.08
C ALA A 153 0.51 -29.18 12.78
N SER A 154 1.70 -29.71 13.09
CA SER A 154 2.81 -28.94 13.67
C SER A 154 3.29 -27.85 12.72
N GLU A 155 3.59 -28.20 11.45
CA GLU A 155 4.04 -27.22 10.45
C GLU A 155 3.00 -26.13 10.23
N ARG A 156 1.70 -26.48 10.20
CA ARG A 156 0.63 -25.47 10.10
C ARG A 156 0.64 -24.50 11.28
N GLY A 157 0.81 -25.03 12.50
CA GLY A 157 0.91 -24.21 13.71
C GLY A 157 2.11 -23.27 13.70
N ASP A 158 3.29 -23.80 13.40
CA ASP A 158 4.54 -23.02 13.36
C ASP A 158 4.47 -21.91 12.30
N HIS A 159 4.04 -22.26 11.08
CA HIS A 159 3.88 -21.30 10.00
C HIS A 159 2.77 -20.28 10.27
N TRP A 160 1.69 -20.67 10.96
CA TRP A 160 0.66 -19.73 11.37
C TRP A 160 1.22 -18.69 12.34
N VAL A 161 1.96 -19.11 13.38
CA VAL A 161 2.60 -18.19 14.35
C VAL A 161 3.56 -17.24 13.65
N GLU A 162 4.38 -17.75 12.73
CA GLU A 162 5.28 -16.92 11.92
C GLU A 162 4.49 -15.87 11.12
N PHE A 163 3.44 -16.30 10.41
CA PHE A 163 2.59 -15.41 9.62
C PHE A 163 1.92 -14.33 10.46
N VAL A 164 1.27 -14.68 11.59
CA VAL A 164 0.56 -13.69 12.41
C VAL A 164 1.49 -12.80 13.24
N THR A 165 2.75 -13.22 13.44
CA THR A 165 3.79 -12.36 14.01
C THR A 165 4.14 -11.23 13.06
N THR A 166 4.34 -11.54 11.77
CA THR A 166 4.57 -10.53 10.74
C THR A 166 3.32 -9.68 10.51
N LEU A 167 2.14 -10.31 10.43
CA LEU A 167 0.87 -9.61 10.19
C LEU A 167 0.60 -8.51 11.23
N HIS A 168 0.85 -8.80 12.51
CA HIS A 168 0.56 -7.86 13.59
C HIS A 168 1.80 -7.10 14.08
N ASP A 169 2.87 -7.04 13.29
CA ASP A 169 4.12 -6.33 13.64
C ASP A 169 4.66 -6.67 15.04
N GLY A 170 4.56 -7.95 15.41
CA GLY A 170 5.00 -8.44 16.71
C GLY A 170 4.19 -7.93 17.91
N GLN A 171 2.99 -7.37 17.74
CA GLN A 171 2.14 -6.85 18.83
C GLN A 171 1.63 -7.91 19.83
N TYR A 172 1.77 -9.19 19.50
CA TYR A 172 1.30 -10.30 20.31
C TYR A 172 2.45 -11.25 20.66
N ASP A 173 2.23 -12.01 21.72
CA ASP A 173 3.03 -13.15 22.12
C ASP A 173 2.21 -14.43 21.96
N TYR A 174 2.79 -15.39 21.26
CA TYR A 174 2.18 -16.67 20.88
C TYR A 174 2.87 -17.86 21.58
N SER A 175 3.66 -17.60 22.63
CA SER A 175 4.46 -18.64 23.30
C SER A 175 3.62 -19.79 23.90
N SER A 176 2.34 -19.53 24.17
CA SER A 176 1.38 -20.48 24.73
C SER A 176 0.42 -21.06 23.69
N VAL A 177 0.63 -20.81 22.40
CA VAL A 177 -0.24 -21.31 21.34
C VAL A 177 -0.07 -22.81 21.18
N ILE A 178 -1.20 -23.51 21.21
CA ILE A 178 -1.32 -24.92 20.83
C ILE A 178 -2.27 -24.97 19.62
N TYR A 179 -1.70 -25.03 18.43
CA TYR A 179 -2.47 -25.02 17.19
C TYR A 179 -3.02 -26.43 16.88
N VAL A 180 -4.32 -26.50 16.59
CA VAL A 180 -5.01 -27.74 16.22
C VAL A 180 -5.54 -27.62 14.79
N ASP A 181 -6.33 -26.59 14.56
CA ASP A 181 -6.94 -26.22 13.28
C ASP A 181 -7.27 -24.72 13.28
N ASP A 182 -7.88 -24.24 12.19
CA ASP A 182 -8.16 -22.81 11.98
C ASP A 182 -9.29 -22.24 12.84
N ASP A 183 -10.10 -23.11 13.44
CA ASP A 183 -11.35 -22.76 14.13
C ASP A 183 -11.25 -22.95 15.65
N SER A 184 -10.40 -23.88 16.09
CA SER A 184 -10.07 -24.13 17.49
C SER A 184 -9.32 -22.95 18.07
N LYS A 185 -9.89 -22.36 19.13
CA LYS A 185 -9.32 -21.16 19.75
C LYS A 185 -7.94 -21.45 20.34
N VAL A 186 -7.04 -20.49 20.15
CA VAL A 186 -5.70 -20.47 20.74
C VAL A 186 -5.59 -19.32 21.75
N LEU A 187 -4.74 -19.50 22.76
CA LEU A 187 -4.46 -18.46 23.76
C LEU A 187 -3.39 -17.50 23.21
N ILE A 188 -3.73 -16.21 23.15
CA ILE A 188 -2.87 -15.15 22.61
C ILE A 188 -2.68 -14.08 23.69
N THR A 189 -1.45 -13.63 23.87
CA THR A 189 -1.13 -12.56 24.82
C THR A 189 -0.86 -11.27 24.05
N CYS A 190 -1.62 -10.20 24.33
CA CYS A 190 -1.33 -8.89 23.78
C CYS A 190 -0.19 -8.24 24.55
N ARG A 191 0.85 -7.77 23.87
CA ARG A 191 2.01 -7.14 24.55
C ARG A 191 1.65 -5.87 25.32
N SER A 192 0.59 -5.16 24.91
CA SER A 192 0.07 -3.99 25.63
C SER A 192 -0.86 -4.36 26.80
N HIS A 193 -1.31 -5.62 26.87
CA HIS A 193 -2.20 -6.14 27.91
C HIS A 193 -1.71 -7.53 28.38
N PRO A 194 -0.49 -7.65 28.92
CA PRO A 194 0.13 -8.95 29.22
C PRO A 194 -0.61 -9.74 30.29
N ASP A 195 -1.28 -9.05 31.22
CA ASP A 195 -2.02 -9.68 32.33
C ASP A 195 -3.42 -10.19 31.92
N ALA A 196 -3.83 -9.93 30.67
CA ALA A 196 -5.15 -10.28 30.16
C ALA A 196 -5.03 -11.03 28.81
N PRO A 197 -4.47 -12.25 28.80
CA PRO A 197 -4.46 -13.08 27.61
C PRO A 197 -5.90 -13.40 27.18
N PHE A 198 -6.10 -13.60 25.88
CA PHE A 198 -7.42 -13.81 25.31
C PHE A 198 -7.40 -14.98 24.33
N GLU A 199 -8.56 -15.60 24.15
CA GLU A 199 -8.72 -16.71 23.21
C GLU A 199 -9.28 -16.23 21.88
N GLN A 200 -8.72 -16.71 20.78
CA GLN A 200 -9.22 -16.42 19.43
C GLN A 200 -8.94 -17.57 18.47
N ALA A 201 -9.85 -17.80 17.52
CA ALA A 201 -9.63 -18.76 16.44
C ALA A 201 -8.52 -18.25 15.50
N PRO A 202 -7.56 -19.09 15.09
CA PRO A 202 -6.50 -18.73 14.15
C PRO A 202 -7.01 -18.03 12.88
N ARG A 203 -8.10 -18.50 12.27
CA ARG A 203 -8.72 -17.85 11.11
C ARG A 203 -9.11 -16.40 11.39
N ALA A 204 -9.81 -16.17 12.50
CA ALA A 204 -10.24 -14.84 12.89
C ALA A 204 -9.05 -13.92 13.16
N HIS A 205 -8.00 -14.44 13.80
CA HIS A 205 -6.81 -13.67 14.10
C HIS A 205 -6.04 -13.25 12.84
N SER A 206 -5.97 -14.15 11.84
CA SER A 206 -5.44 -13.89 10.51
C SER A 206 -6.28 -12.86 9.71
N GLU A 207 -7.56 -12.67 10.05
CA GLU A 207 -8.44 -11.63 9.51
C GLU A 207 -8.37 -10.31 10.32
N TRP A 208 -7.20 -10.03 10.92
CA TRP A 208 -6.95 -8.82 11.70
C TRP A 208 -7.84 -8.65 12.94
N LYS A 209 -8.54 -9.69 13.39
CA LYS A 209 -9.13 -9.67 14.73
C LYS A 209 -7.98 -9.73 15.72
N GLY A 210 -8.10 -8.95 16.80
CA GLY A 210 -7.03 -8.76 17.75
C GLY A 210 -7.54 -8.68 19.18
N CYS A 211 -6.73 -8.07 20.04
CA CYS A 211 -7.04 -7.89 21.45
C CYS A 211 -8.37 -7.12 21.64
N PRO A 212 -9.36 -7.66 22.38
CA PRO A 212 -10.60 -6.96 22.68
C PRO A 212 -10.39 -5.64 23.41
N ALA A 213 -9.41 -5.58 24.33
CA ALA A 213 -9.09 -4.37 25.08
C ALA A 213 -8.56 -3.26 24.16
N CYS A 214 -7.62 -3.57 23.25
CA CYS A 214 -7.18 -2.64 22.21
C CYS A 214 -8.38 -2.17 21.36
N GLY A 215 -9.25 -3.09 20.93
CA GLY A 215 -10.43 -2.76 20.13
C GLY A 215 -11.36 -1.74 20.81
N VAL A 216 -11.58 -1.86 22.12
CA VAL A 216 -12.38 -0.91 22.90
C VAL A 216 -11.72 0.46 22.97
N ILE A 217 -10.41 0.53 23.18
CA ILE A 217 -9.64 1.80 23.21
C ILE A 217 -9.77 2.51 21.86
N LEU A 218 -9.50 1.80 20.76
CA LEU A 218 -9.56 2.34 19.41
C LEU A 218 -10.96 2.84 19.03
N ALA A 219 -12.00 2.11 19.44
CA ALA A 219 -13.39 2.52 19.21
C ALA A 219 -13.73 3.83 19.94
N LYS A 220 -13.19 4.06 21.15
CA LYS A 220 -13.37 5.32 21.88
C LYS A 220 -12.64 6.47 21.21
N GLU A 221 -11.40 6.27 20.78
CA GLU A 221 -10.59 7.30 20.11
C GLU A 221 -11.22 7.78 18.78
N ASN A 222 -11.74 6.85 17.99
CA ASN A 222 -12.41 7.16 16.73
C ASN A 222 -13.71 7.96 16.94
N ARG A 223 -14.49 7.65 17.99
CA ARG A 223 -15.68 8.43 18.37
C ARG A 223 -15.35 9.86 18.81
N LEU A 224 -14.17 10.07 19.40
CA LEU A 224 -13.72 11.37 19.90
C LEU A 224 -12.98 12.22 18.85
N SER A 225 -12.53 11.63 17.74
CA SER A 225 -11.87 12.37 16.66
C SER A 225 -12.08 11.73 15.27
N PRO A 226 -13.21 12.00 14.60
CA PRO A 226 -13.51 11.46 13.26
C PRO A 226 -12.42 11.77 12.22
N ALA A 227 -11.68 12.87 12.40
CA ALA A 227 -10.55 13.26 11.56
C ALA A 227 -9.35 12.29 11.68
N LYS A 228 -9.10 11.70 12.86
CA LYS A 228 -8.01 10.71 13.05
C LYS A 228 -8.37 9.35 12.46
N GLU A 229 -9.65 8.99 12.41
CA GLU A 229 -10.12 7.76 11.75
C GLU A 229 -9.82 7.78 10.23
N LYS A 230 -9.97 8.95 9.59
CA LYS A 230 -9.62 9.16 8.17
C LYS A 230 -8.11 9.05 7.92
N LEU A 231 -7.28 9.53 8.84
CA LEU A 231 -5.81 9.41 8.82
C LEU A 231 -5.32 7.98 9.15
N ARG A 232 -6.01 7.25 10.03
CA ARG A 232 -5.65 5.88 10.44
C ARG A 232 -6.02 4.83 9.39
N LYS A 233 -7.15 5.01 8.70
CA LYS A 233 -7.51 4.22 7.50
C LYS A 233 -6.56 4.47 6.32
N GLN A 234 -5.94 5.66 6.24
CA GLN A 234 -4.89 5.95 5.27
C GLN A 234 -3.51 5.37 5.64
N ARG A 235 -3.27 5.07 6.93
CA ARG A 235 -2.03 4.43 7.41
C ARG A 235 -2.07 2.90 7.38
N LEU A 236 -3.24 2.28 7.58
CA LEU A 236 -3.43 0.83 7.36
C LEU A 236 -3.38 0.41 5.88
N LEU A 237 -3.14 1.36 4.97
CA LEU A 237 -2.84 1.18 3.56
C LEU A 237 -1.43 1.71 3.21
N LYS A 238 -0.57 1.98 4.20
CA LYS A 238 0.74 2.65 4.01
C LYS A 238 1.87 2.15 4.92
N GLU A 239 1.76 0.96 5.48
CA GLU A 239 2.88 0.27 6.14
C GLU A 239 3.00 -1.14 5.58
#